data_AF-A0A7Y2K620-F1
#
_entry.id   AF-A0A7Y2K620-F1
#
_cell.length_a   1.000
_cell.length_b   1.000
_cell.length_c   1.000
_cell.angle_alpha   90.00
_cell.angle_beta   90.00
_cell.angle_gamma   90.00
#
_symmetry.space_group_name_H-M   'P 1'
#
loop_
_entity.id
_entity.type
_entity.pdbx_description
1 polymer ?
#
loop_
_entity_poly.entity_id
_entity_poly.type
_entity_poly.pdbx_seq_one_letter_code
_entity_poly.pdbx_strand_id
1 'polypeptide(L)'
;DAVQVRDDLIMATGRSDFPNQVNNVLGFPFIFRGALDVRATSINEKMKMAATKALAELAKQKVPEMVLKAYGGKEFSFGKEYIIPKPFDPRVLWHVAPAVAKAAIDTGVAQIKEMDWKAYKEQLMDRLGFSKEVIRIMIHKAQKNPAKVVYPEGEEEKIIRAAHYAQNEGFAFPVLLGNEKIIKAEVKKLGYKLNEFEIIDPEQSYKTNLYAENFFKIRERKGGALSEAKRLMKKHIYFGSMMVETGDADTLISGLTASYPNTIRPALECVGVKDGIEVVSGLYIVVAKQDVYFFADVTVNVNPTADQLVDITLSAADTVKSFDIEPKIAMLSFSNFGSAPNPDSIKVREAVELIKNERPDLMIDGEMQADTG
;
A
#
# COMPACT_ATOMS: atom_id res chain seq x y z
N ASP A 1 6.91 -20.20 30.72
CA ASP A 1 5.58 -20.29 30.07
C ASP A 1 5.01 -21.70 30.10
N ALA A 2 3.68 -21.85 30.07
CA ALA A 2 3.01 -23.17 30.12
C ALA A 2 3.47 -24.15 29.01
N VAL A 3 3.84 -23.61 27.84
CA VAL A 3 4.42 -24.35 26.72
C VAL A 3 5.86 -24.85 26.97
N GLN A 4 6.57 -24.32 27.97
CA GLN A 4 7.91 -24.80 28.38
C GLN A 4 7.84 -25.95 29.40
N VAL A 5 6.65 -26.21 29.97
CA VAL A 5 6.45 -27.23 31.02
C VAL A 5 5.88 -28.52 30.44
N ARG A 6 5.17 -28.45 29.30
CA ARG A 6 4.47 -29.58 28.68
C ARG A 6 4.52 -29.54 27.15
N ASP A 7 5.00 -30.63 26.57
CA ASP A 7 5.14 -30.78 25.12
C ASP A 7 3.84 -31.20 24.41
N ASP A 8 2.80 -31.56 25.14
CA ASP A 8 1.49 -31.98 24.60
C ASP A 8 0.44 -30.84 24.57
N LEU A 9 0.82 -29.63 24.99
CA LEU A 9 -0.10 -28.51 25.13
C LEU A 9 -0.32 -27.76 23.81
N ILE A 10 -1.56 -27.69 23.32
CA ILE A 10 -1.97 -26.79 22.23
C ILE A 10 -2.39 -25.45 22.85
N MET A 11 -1.63 -24.38 22.59
CA MET A 11 -1.95 -23.04 23.09
C MET A 11 -2.95 -22.35 22.16
N ALA A 12 -4.04 -21.81 22.70
CA ALA A 12 -4.97 -20.93 21.97
C ALA A 12 -5.45 -19.82 22.91
N THR A 13 -5.23 -18.56 22.52
CA THR A 13 -5.45 -17.39 23.40
C THR A 13 -5.80 -16.16 22.58
N GLY A 14 -6.39 -15.13 23.20
CA GLY A 14 -6.65 -13.83 22.52
C GLY A 14 -5.37 -13.00 22.29
N ARG A 15 -4.27 -13.38 22.93
CA ARG A 15 -2.98 -12.70 22.86
C ARG A 15 -2.27 -12.92 21.52
N SER A 16 -1.71 -11.87 20.94
CA SER A 16 -1.01 -11.92 19.64
C SER A 16 0.40 -12.50 19.71
N ASP A 17 1.00 -12.55 20.89
CA ASP A 17 2.35 -13.07 21.11
C ASP A 17 2.44 -14.60 21.24
N PHE A 18 1.30 -15.30 21.15
CA PHE A 18 1.23 -16.77 21.22
C PHE A 18 0.62 -17.40 19.95
N PRO A 19 0.90 -18.69 19.67
CA PRO A 19 0.27 -19.43 18.58
C PRO A 19 -1.26 -19.49 18.72
N ASN A 20 -1.95 -19.74 17.59
CA ASN A 20 -3.40 -19.91 17.51
C ASN A 20 -4.20 -18.76 18.17
N GLN A 21 -3.87 -17.52 17.81
CA GLN A 21 -4.60 -16.36 18.30
C GLN A 21 -6.09 -16.44 17.96
N VAL A 22 -6.94 -16.45 18.99
CA VAL A 22 -8.40 -16.38 18.84
C VAL A 22 -8.78 -14.92 18.70
N ASN A 23 -9.17 -14.51 17.49
CA ASN A 23 -9.50 -13.12 17.18
C ASN A 23 -10.87 -13.01 16.52
N ASN A 24 -11.68 -12.06 17.02
CA ASN A 24 -13.01 -11.75 16.51
C ASN A 24 -13.02 -11.38 15.01
N VAL A 25 -11.90 -10.87 14.48
CA VAL A 25 -11.71 -10.56 13.05
C VAL A 25 -11.97 -11.76 12.14
N LEU A 26 -11.74 -12.99 12.62
CA LEU A 26 -11.99 -14.23 11.85
C LEU A 26 -13.46 -14.63 11.80
N GLY A 27 -14.29 -14.10 12.71
CA GLY A 27 -15.70 -14.49 12.83
C GLY A 27 -16.64 -13.37 12.43
N PHE A 28 -16.56 -12.23 13.14
CA PHE A 28 -17.56 -11.15 13.06
C PHE A 28 -17.83 -10.71 11.61
N PRO A 29 -16.85 -10.23 10.82
CA PRO A 29 -17.12 -9.68 9.49
C PRO A 29 -17.84 -10.68 8.57
N PHE A 30 -17.47 -11.96 8.65
CA PHE A 30 -17.90 -12.98 7.69
C PHE A 30 -19.20 -13.66 8.09
N ILE A 31 -19.45 -13.81 9.40
CA ILE A 31 -20.77 -14.23 9.91
C ILE A 31 -21.82 -13.18 9.53
N PHE A 32 -21.53 -11.90 9.76
CA PHE A 32 -22.44 -10.83 9.35
C PHE A 32 -22.61 -10.76 7.84
N ARG A 33 -21.54 -10.90 7.05
CA ARG A 33 -21.64 -10.92 5.59
C ARG A 33 -22.57 -12.01 5.09
N GLY A 34 -22.35 -13.26 5.52
CA GLY A 34 -23.19 -14.39 5.14
C GLY A 34 -24.65 -14.21 5.56
N ALA A 35 -24.89 -13.73 6.79
CA ALA A 35 -26.24 -13.45 7.28
C ALA A 35 -26.94 -12.35 6.47
N LEU A 36 -26.22 -11.25 6.16
CA LEU A 36 -26.76 -10.11 5.42
C LEU A 36 -27.04 -10.45 3.95
N ASP A 37 -26.17 -11.21 3.29
CA ASP A 37 -26.35 -11.58 1.88
C ASP A 37 -27.62 -12.40 1.66
N VAL A 38 -28.03 -13.22 2.63
CA VAL A 38 -29.29 -14.00 2.58
C VAL A 38 -30.45 -13.36 3.34
N ARG A 39 -30.26 -12.13 3.84
CA ARG A 39 -31.24 -11.37 4.63
C ARG A 39 -31.79 -12.18 5.81
N ALA A 40 -30.90 -12.79 6.57
CA ALA A 40 -31.26 -13.55 7.76
C ALA A 40 -31.92 -12.64 8.81
N THR A 41 -33.01 -13.12 9.42
CA THR A 41 -33.75 -12.42 10.48
C THR A 41 -33.07 -12.55 11.84
N SER A 42 -32.17 -13.52 12.00
CA SER A 42 -31.40 -13.76 13.22
C SER A 42 -30.09 -14.50 12.93
N ILE A 43 -29.16 -14.49 13.88
CA ILE A 43 -27.95 -15.32 13.86
C ILE A 43 -28.11 -16.44 14.91
N ASN A 44 -28.25 -17.69 14.46
CA ASN A 44 -28.48 -18.84 15.34
C ASN A 44 -27.21 -19.69 15.57
N GLU A 45 -27.31 -20.67 16.47
CA GLU A 45 -26.18 -21.55 16.81
C GLU A 45 -25.69 -22.40 15.61
N LYS A 46 -26.57 -22.77 14.68
CA LYS A 46 -26.16 -23.51 13.48
C LYS A 46 -25.28 -22.66 12.56
N MET A 47 -25.58 -21.36 12.44
CA MET A 47 -24.74 -20.41 11.70
C MET A 47 -23.35 -20.25 12.35
N LYS A 48 -23.29 -20.10 13.68
CA LYS A 48 -22.01 -20.03 14.42
C LYS A 48 -21.19 -21.31 14.27
N MET A 49 -21.86 -22.46 14.35
CA MET A 49 -21.22 -23.77 14.14
C MET A 49 -20.72 -23.93 12.69
N ALA A 50 -21.48 -23.45 11.70
CA ALA A 50 -21.05 -23.47 10.30
C ALA A 50 -19.81 -22.62 10.07
N ALA A 51 -19.74 -21.42 10.66
CA ALA A 51 -18.55 -20.57 10.63
C ALA A 51 -17.34 -21.27 11.27
N THR A 52 -17.55 -21.90 12.44
CA THR A 52 -16.50 -22.64 13.16
C THR A 52 -15.94 -23.79 12.31
N LYS A 53 -16.82 -24.58 11.69
CA LYS A 53 -16.42 -25.68 10.79
C LYS A 53 -15.71 -25.15 9.55
N ALA A 54 -16.17 -24.06 8.96
CA ALA A 54 -15.53 -23.45 7.80
C ALA A 54 -14.10 -22.97 8.11
N LEU A 55 -13.89 -22.36 9.28
CA LEU A 55 -12.54 -21.98 9.75
C LEU A 55 -11.65 -23.20 10.00
N ALA A 56 -12.18 -24.24 10.64
CA ALA A 56 -11.43 -25.45 10.93
C ALA A 56 -11.00 -26.19 9.65
N GLU A 57 -11.89 -26.28 8.65
CA GLU A 57 -11.56 -26.86 7.36
C GLU A 57 -10.57 -26.00 6.57
N LEU A 58 -10.70 -24.68 6.63
CA LEU A 58 -9.74 -23.76 6.00
C LEU A 58 -8.33 -23.90 6.60
N ALA A 59 -8.22 -24.07 7.92
CA ALA A 59 -6.93 -24.26 8.60
C ALA A 59 -6.19 -25.52 8.14
N LYS A 60 -6.92 -26.56 7.70
CA LYS A 60 -6.37 -27.81 7.17
C LYS A 60 -5.91 -27.72 5.72
N GLN A 61 -6.34 -26.70 4.99
CA GLN A 61 -5.93 -26.51 3.60
C GLN A 61 -4.50 -25.96 3.53
N LYS A 62 -3.80 -26.28 2.42
CA LYS A 62 -2.51 -25.65 2.10
C LYS A 62 -2.67 -24.13 2.13
N VAL A 63 -1.76 -23.46 2.83
CA VAL A 63 -1.77 -22.00 2.94
C VAL A 63 -1.17 -21.41 1.65
N PRO A 64 -1.85 -20.46 0.97
CA PRO A 64 -1.32 -19.80 -0.22
C PRO A 64 -0.06 -19.02 0.11
N GLU A 65 0.84 -18.92 -0.85
CA GLU A 65 2.12 -18.23 -0.70
C GLU A 65 1.95 -16.76 -0.27
N MET A 66 0.92 -16.06 -0.77
CA MET A 66 0.61 -14.69 -0.35
C MET A 66 0.35 -14.56 1.16
N VAL A 67 -0.28 -15.56 1.77
CA VAL A 67 -0.58 -15.58 3.19
C VAL A 67 0.68 -15.96 3.98
N LEU A 68 1.50 -16.88 3.47
CA LEU A 68 2.79 -17.18 4.08
C LEU A 68 3.71 -15.94 4.11
N LYS A 69 3.78 -15.19 3.01
CA LYS A 69 4.56 -13.94 2.90
C LYS A 69 4.11 -12.88 3.90
N ALA A 70 2.79 -12.64 4.03
CA ALA A 70 2.22 -11.67 4.98
C ALA A 70 2.59 -11.94 6.45
N TYR A 71 3.00 -13.17 6.78
CA TYR A 71 3.38 -13.59 8.13
C TYR A 71 4.86 -14.00 8.25
N GLY A 72 5.73 -13.40 7.41
CA GLY A 72 7.18 -13.53 7.53
C GLY A 72 7.77 -14.73 6.78
N GLY A 73 7.06 -15.28 5.80
CA GLY A 73 7.56 -16.28 4.85
C GLY A 73 7.82 -17.68 5.41
N LYS A 74 7.64 -17.89 6.72
CA LYS A 74 7.74 -19.22 7.32
C LYS A 74 6.57 -20.07 6.85
N GLU A 75 6.86 -21.25 6.30
CA GLU A 75 5.82 -22.23 6.05
C GLU A 75 5.17 -22.64 7.37
N PHE A 76 3.84 -22.53 7.41
CA PHE A 76 3.04 -23.12 8.47
C PHE A 76 1.93 -23.95 7.84
N SER A 77 1.68 -25.09 8.45
CA SER A 77 0.64 -26.04 8.06
C SER A 77 -0.12 -26.47 9.30
N PHE A 78 -1.28 -27.10 9.10
CA PHE A 78 -2.14 -27.52 10.18
C PHE A 78 -1.37 -28.35 11.22
N GLY A 79 -1.40 -27.91 12.48
CA GLY A 79 -0.61 -28.52 13.54
C GLY A 79 -0.70 -27.75 14.85
N LYS A 80 0.10 -28.15 15.84
CA LYS A 80 0.08 -27.60 17.21
C LYS A 80 0.12 -26.06 17.26
N GLU A 81 0.83 -25.43 16.33
CA GLU A 81 1.01 -23.96 16.27
C GLU A 81 0.09 -23.25 15.26
N TYR A 82 -0.72 -24.02 14.52
CA TYR A 82 -1.65 -23.51 13.52
C TYR A 82 -2.90 -24.40 13.41
N ILE A 83 -3.87 -24.16 14.28
CA ILE A 83 -5.20 -24.80 14.28
C ILE A 83 -6.33 -23.84 13.88
N ILE A 84 -6.02 -22.54 13.75
CA ILE A 84 -6.96 -21.47 13.39
C ILE A 84 -6.31 -20.63 12.28
N PRO A 85 -7.03 -20.27 11.19
CA PRO A 85 -6.48 -19.44 10.13
C PRO A 85 -6.00 -18.09 10.67
N LYS A 86 -4.98 -17.50 10.05
CA LYS A 86 -4.51 -16.19 10.50
C LYS A 86 -5.53 -15.09 10.17
N PRO A 87 -5.64 -14.00 10.97
CA PRO A 87 -6.64 -12.93 10.79
C PRO A 87 -6.69 -12.26 9.40
N PHE A 88 -5.61 -12.37 8.62
CA PHE A 88 -5.46 -11.78 7.29
C PHE A 88 -5.49 -12.81 6.15
N ASP A 89 -5.93 -14.05 6.42
CA ASP A 89 -6.17 -15.00 5.34
C ASP A 89 -7.44 -14.59 4.56
N PRO A 90 -7.32 -14.11 3.30
CA PRO A 90 -8.46 -13.61 2.55
C PRO A 90 -9.49 -14.71 2.28
N ARG A 91 -9.06 -15.97 2.31
CA ARG A 91 -9.92 -17.14 2.10
C ARG A 91 -11.02 -17.26 3.13
N VAL A 92 -10.86 -16.65 4.31
CA VAL A 92 -11.87 -16.70 5.37
C VAL A 92 -13.22 -16.17 4.86
N LEU A 93 -13.25 -15.12 4.04
CA LEU A 93 -14.52 -14.58 3.52
C LEU A 93 -15.30 -15.61 2.70
N TRP A 94 -14.69 -16.17 1.66
CA TRP A 94 -15.37 -17.08 0.73
C TRP A 94 -15.43 -18.53 1.22
N HIS A 95 -15.00 -18.79 2.46
CA HIS A 95 -15.26 -20.03 3.18
C HIS A 95 -16.34 -19.85 4.24
N VAL A 96 -16.25 -18.80 5.07
CA VAL A 96 -17.15 -18.58 6.21
C VAL A 96 -18.49 -18.00 5.76
N ALA A 97 -18.51 -16.96 4.92
CA ALA A 97 -19.76 -16.32 4.53
C ALA A 97 -20.71 -17.28 3.78
N PRO A 98 -20.26 -18.10 2.81
CA PRO A 98 -21.12 -19.13 2.19
C PRO A 98 -21.61 -20.19 3.17
N ALA A 99 -20.78 -20.65 4.10
CA ALA A 99 -21.19 -21.64 5.10
C ALA A 99 -22.28 -21.09 6.03
N VAL A 100 -22.14 -19.82 6.44
CA VAL A 100 -23.13 -19.12 7.28
C VAL A 100 -24.42 -18.85 6.52
N ALA A 101 -24.33 -18.35 5.29
CA ALA A 101 -25.46 -18.14 4.40
C ALA A 101 -26.26 -19.44 4.20
N LYS A 102 -25.57 -20.55 3.92
CA LYS A 102 -26.20 -21.87 3.78
C LYS A 102 -26.89 -22.30 5.07
N ALA A 103 -26.23 -22.19 6.21
CA ALA A 103 -26.82 -22.53 7.49
C ALA A 103 -28.08 -21.68 7.81
N ALA A 104 -28.09 -20.40 7.43
CA ALA A 104 -29.25 -19.54 7.60
C ALA A 104 -30.44 -19.98 6.72
N ILE A 105 -30.18 -20.41 5.49
CA ILE A 105 -31.19 -20.98 4.58
C ILE A 105 -31.70 -22.31 5.14
N ASP A 106 -30.80 -23.23 5.49
CA ASP A 106 -31.13 -24.58 5.97
C ASP A 106 -31.94 -24.55 7.27
N THR A 107 -31.74 -23.52 8.10
CA THR A 107 -32.50 -23.34 9.36
C THR A 107 -33.76 -22.49 9.22
N GLY A 108 -34.06 -22.00 8.02
CA GLY A 108 -35.26 -21.22 7.73
C GLY A 108 -35.27 -19.79 8.30
N VAL A 109 -34.11 -19.27 8.73
CA VAL A 109 -34.01 -17.88 9.23
C VAL A 109 -33.66 -16.89 8.12
N ALA A 110 -33.27 -17.35 6.93
CA ALA A 110 -33.04 -16.54 5.75
C ALA A 110 -34.32 -16.22 4.97
N GLN A 111 -34.40 -15.02 4.38
CA GLN A 111 -35.48 -14.68 3.44
C GLN A 111 -35.19 -15.17 2.02
N ILE A 112 -33.90 -15.30 1.66
CA ILE A 112 -33.49 -15.96 0.41
C ILE A 112 -33.59 -17.47 0.62
N LYS A 113 -34.25 -18.18 -0.31
CA LYS A 113 -34.49 -19.63 -0.21
C LYS A 113 -33.54 -20.47 -1.07
N GLU A 114 -33.04 -19.90 -2.16
CA GLU A 114 -32.14 -20.56 -3.11
C GLU A 114 -31.05 -19.58 -3.54
N MET A 115 -29.84 -20.08 -3.76
CA MET A 115 -28.70 -19.28 -4.18
C MET A 115 -27.77 -20.11 -5.06
N ASP A 116 -27.23 -19.50 -6.12
CA ASP A 116 -26.11 -20.07 -6.86
C ASP A 116 -24.84 -19.91 -6.01
N TRP A 117 -24.44 -21.01 -5.36
CA TRP A 117 -23.28 -21.03 -4.48
C TRP A 117 -21.96 -20.77 -5.20
N LYS A 118 -21.87 -21.12 -6.49
CA LYS A 118 -20.66 -20.89 -7.28
C LYS A 118 -20.53 -19.40 -7.61
N ALA A 119 -21.59 -18.81 -8.17
CA ALA A 119 -21.61 -17.38 -8.48
C ALA A 119 -21.47 -16.51 -7.23
N TYR A 120 -22.09 -16.90 -6.10
CA TYR A 120 -21.95 -16.18 -4.84
C TYR A 120 -20.50 -16.20 -4.33
N LYS A 121 -19.82 -17.36 -4.43
CA LYS A 121 -18.41 -17.47 -4.03
C LYS A 121 -17.51 -16.61 -4.91
N GLU A 122 -17.73 -16.62 -6.23
CA GLU A 122 -17.02 -15.75 -7.19
C GLU A 122 -17.25 -14.27 -6.86
N GLN A 123 -18.50 -13.85 -6.61
CA GLN A 123 -18.81 -12.49 -6.21
C GLN A 123 -18.11 -12.07 -4.92
N LEU A 124 -17.99 -12.96 -3.93
CA LEU A 124 -17.27 -12.68 -2.69
C LEU A 124 -15.76 -12.53 -2.94
N MET A 125 -15.19 -13.36 -3.81
CA MET A 125 -13.80 -13.24 -4.24
C MET A 125 -13.56 -11.90 -4.96
N ASP A 126 -14.48 -11.48 -5.83
CA ASP A 126 -14.42 -10.20 -6.54
C ASP A 126 -14.61 -8.98 -5.61
N ARG A 127 -15.50 -9.08 -4.62
CA ARG A 127 -15.74 -8.01 -3.61
C ARG A 127 -14.54 -7.75 -2.71
N LEU A 128 -13.72 -8.78 -2.50
CA LEU A 128 -12.43 -8.67 -1.80
C LEU A 128 -11.32 -8.12 -2.68
N GLY A 129 -11.65 -7.73 -3.93
CA GLY A 129 -10.76 -7.21 -4.98
C GLY A 129 -9.36 -6.91 -4.50
N PHE A 130 -8.39 -7.67 -5.04
CA PHE A 130 -6.98 -7.70 -4.66
C PHE A 130 -6.36 -6.32 -4.34
N SER A 131 -6.88 -5.23 -4.94
CA SER A 131 -6.59 -3.84 -4.58
C SER A 131 -6.74 -3.50 -3.08
N LYS A 132 -7.81 -3.96 -2.41
CA LYS A 132 -8.04 -3.70 -0.98
C LYS A 132 -7.07 -4.46 -0.09
N GLU A 133 -6.67 -5.67 -0.47
CA GLU A 133 -5.68 -6.45 0.28
C GLU A 133 -4.28 -5.85 0.15
N VAL A 134 -3.85 -5.40 -1.04
CA VAL A 134 -2.58 -4.67 -1.21
C VAL A 134 -2.57 -3.42 -0.31
N ILE A 135 -3.64 -2.62 -0.34
CA ILE A 135 -3.74 -1.43 0.53
C ILE A 135 -3.69 -1.83 2.02
N ARG A 136 -4.40 -2.88 2.42
CA ARG A 136 -4.44 -3.35 3.81
C ARG A 136 -3.07 -3.84 4.29
N ILE A 137 -2.34 -4.58 3.47
CA ILE A 137 -0.96 -5.02 3.77
C ILE A 137 -0.07 -3.80 3.99
N MET A 138 -0.18 -2.79 3.13
CA MET A 138 0.60 -1.55 3.25
C MET A 138 0.27 -0.77 4.52
N ILE A 139 -1.01 -0.64 4.88
CA ILE A 139 -1.40 -0.03 6.16
C ILE A 139 -0.76 -0.77 7.34
N HIS A 140 -0.83 -2.12 7.36
CA HIS A 140 -0.23 -2.90 8.45
C HIS A 140 1.30 -2.78 8.51
N LYS A 141 1.97 -2.67 7.35
CA LYS A 141 3.41 -2.40 7.29
C LYS A 141 3.72 -1.01 7.86
N ALA A 142 2.97 0.00 7.46
CA ALA A 142 3.14 1.37 7.94
C ALA A 142 2.83 1.51 9.44
N GLN A 143 1.86 0.77 10.00
CA GLN A 143 1.58 0.73 11.45
C GLN A 143 2.77 0.22 12.28
N LYS A 144 3.64 -0.62 11.72
CA LYS A 144 4.84 -1.12 12.44
C LYS A 144 5.92 -0.06 12.56
N ASN A 145 5.96 0.90 11.63
CA ASN A 145 6.90 2.02 11.65
C ASN A 145 6.19 3.29 11.14
N PRO A 146 5.32 3.90 11.95
CA PRO A 146 4.52 5.05 11.53
C PRO A 146 5.41 6.24 11.16
N ALA A 147 5.21 6.77 9.96
CA ALA A 147 6.03 7.85 9.42
C ALA A 147 5.44 9.24 9.75
N LYS A 148 6.29 10.23 9.92
CA LYS A 148 5.90 11.64 9.99
C LYS A 148 5.68 12.18 8.57
N VAL A 149 4.42 12.50 8.25
CA VAL A 149 3.98 12.82 6.88
C VAL A 149 3.61 14.29 6.78
N VAL A 150 4.27 15.03 5.88
CA VAL A 150 3.98 16.45 5.64
C VAL A 150 2.96 16.61 4.52
N TYR A 151 1.96 17.46 4.77
CA TYR A 151 0.92 17.82 3.83
C TYR A 151 0.98 19.34 3.55
N PRO A 152 1.55 19.77 2.41
CA PRO A 152 1.63 21.17 2.00
C PRO A 152 0.26 21.86 1.80
N GLU A 153 -0.77 21.07 1.54
CA GLU A 153 -2.15 21.52 1.29
C GLU A 153 -2.98 21.39 2.57
N GLY A 154 -2.39 21.72 3.72
CA GLY A 154 -2.94 21.44 5.05
C GLY A 154 -4.22 22.20 5.41
N GLU A 155 -4.58 23.22 4.62
CA GLU A 155 -5.84 23.97 4.75
C GLU A 155 -7.03 23.28 4.08
N GLU A 156 -6.78 22.27 3.23
CA GLU A 156 -7.82 21.59 2.46
C GLU A 156 -8.56 20.54 3.30
N GLU A 157 -9.89 20.61 3.32
CA GLU A 157 -10.75 19.67 4.08
C GLU A 157 -10.43 18.21 3.76
N LYS A 158 -10.20 17.88 2.48
CA LYS A 158 -9.89 16.51 2.03
C LYS A 158 -8.57 16.00 2.63
N ILE A 159 -7.57 16.87 2.74
CA ILE A 159 -6.26 16.55 3.33
C ILE A 159 -6.40 16.34 4.83
N ILE A 160 -7.12 17.23 5.52
CA ILE A 160 -7.34 17.12 6.98
C ILE A 160 -8.07 15.80 7.31
N ARG A 161 -9.08 15.40 6.52
CA ARG A 161 -9.76 14.10 6.68
C ARG A 161 -8.84 12.91 6.47
N ALA A 162 -7.99 12.95 5.44
CA ALA A 162 -7.04 11.87 5.17
C ALA A 162 -5.96 11.76 6.27
N ALA A 163 -5.43 12.89 6.72
CA ALA A 163 -4.49 12.98 7.82
C ALA A 163 -5.10 12.44 9.14
N HIS A 164 -6.34 12.83 9.45
CA HIS A 164 -7.09 12.32 10.61
C HIS A 164 -7.21 10.79 10.57
N TYR A 165 -7.58 10.23 9.42
CA TYR A 165 -7.67 8.80 9.23
C TYR A 165 -6.31 8.11 9.46
N ALA A 166 -5.24 8.65 8.88
CA ALA A 166 -3.90 8.07 9.01
C ALA A 166 -3.37 8.09 10.45
N GLN A 167 -3.65 9.17 11.19
CA GLN A 167 -3.33 9.29 12.62
C GLN A 167 -4.14 8.31 13.47
N ASN A 168 -5.45 8.19 13.24
CA ASN A 168 -6.32 7.32 14.02
C ASN A 168 -6.07 5.83 13.78
N GLU A 169 -5.75 5.46 12.54
CA GLU A 169 -5.34 4.10 12.20
C GLU A 169 -3.88 3.83 12.63
N GLY A 170 -3.16 4.84 13.13
CA GLY A 170 -1.84 4.68 13.73
C GLY A 170 -0.72 4.36 12.75
N PHE A 171 -0.82 4.79 11.48
CA PHE A 171 0.21 4.56 10.47
C PHE A 171 0.94 5.82 9.99
N ALA A 172 0.55 7.00 10.47
CA ALA A 172 1.26 8.24 10.21
C ALA A 172 1.11 9.25 11.35
N PHE A 173 2.08 10.16 11.46
CA PHE A 173 2.02 11.39 12.25
C PHE A 173 1.90 12.61 11.31
N PRO A 174 0.71 13.17 11.11
CA PRO A 174 0.51 14.24 10.14
C PRO A 174 1.08 15.59 10.58
N VAL A 175 1.76 16.25 9.64
CA VAL A 175 2.12 17.67 9.70
C VAL A 175 1.34 18.43 8.64
N LEU A 176 0.48 19.36 9.05
CA LEU A 176 -0.29 20.20 8.16
C LEU A 176 0.42 21.55 7.99
N LEU A 177 0.74 21.93 6.75
CA LEU A 177 1.31 23.23 6.44
C LEU A 177 0.23 24.22 6.01
N GLY A 178 0.30 25.44 6.55
CA GLY A 178 -0.58 26.55 6.17
C GLY A 178 -0.86 27.49 7.33
N ASN A 179 -1.81 28.39 7.13
CA ASN A 179 -2.20 29.36 8.13
C ASN A 179 -2.82 28.66 9.34
N GLU A 180 -2.20 28.82 10.51
CA GLU A 180 -2.59 28.13 11.73
C GLU A 180 -4.06 28.39 12.12
N LYS A 181 -4.57 29.60 11.91
CA LYS A 181 -5.97 29.94 12.24
C LYS A 181 -6.96 29.24 11.34
N ILE A 182 -6.65 29.15 10.04
CA ILE A 182 -7.51 28.48 9.03
C ILE A 182 -7.57 26.98 9.35
N ILE A 183 -6.41 26.33 9.52
CA ILE A 183 -6.33 24.90 9.80
C ILE A 183 -7.06 24.56 11.10
N LYS A 184 -6.82 25.31 12.19
CA LYS A 184 -7.49 25.07 13.47
C LYS A 184 -9.01 25.23 13.39
N ALA A 185 -9.50 26.21 12.63
CA ALA A 185 -10.93 26.41 12.42
C ALA A 185 -11.55 25.23 11.67
N GLU A 186 -10.89 24.74 10.61
CA GLU A 186 -11.38 23.62 9.80
C GLU A 186 -11.34 22.29 10.58
N VAL A 187 -10.26 22.01 11.31
CA VAL A 187 -10.16 20.83 12.19
C VAL A 187 -11.29 20.81 13.23
N LYS A 188 -11.58 21.96 13.85
CA LYS A 188 -12.67 22.09 14.82
C LYS A 188 -14.04 21.90 14.17
N LYS A 189 -14.25 22.46 12.97
CA LYS A 189 -15.49 22.30 12.19
C LYS A 189 -15.74 20.83 11.83
N LEU A 190 -14.69 20.05 11.56
CA LEU A 190 -14.76 18.62 11.29
C LEU A 190 -14.96 17.75 12.55
N GLY A 191 -14.85 18.32 13.74
CA GLY A 191 -15.02 17.61 15.01
C GLY A 191 -13.80 16.81 15.46
N TYR A 192 -12.62 17.10 14.89
CA TYR A 192 -11.35 16.43 15.21
C TYR A 192 -10.59 17.15 16.32
N LYS A 193 -9.63 16.48 16.96
CA LYS A 193 -8.83 17.08 18.03
C LYS A 193 -7.56 17.70 17.45
N LEU A 194 -7.22 18.91 17.90
CA LEU A 194 -6.03 19.64 17.42
C LEU A 194 -4.72 18.89 17.70
N ASN A 195 -4.64 18.08 18.76
CA ASN A 195 -3.43 17.35 19.12
C ASN A 195 -3.17 16.10 18.23
N GLU A 196 -4.05 15.82 17.27
CA GLU A 196 -3.84 14.79 16.25
C GLU A 196 -2.89 15.25 15.13
N PHE A 197 -2.59 16.55 15.05
CA PHE A 197 -1.81 17.16 13.97
C PHE A 197 -0.70 18.04 14.52
N GLU A 198 0.46 18.01 13.89
CA GLU A 198 1.41 19.12 13.97
C GLU A 198 1.00 20.18 12.93
N ILE A 199 0.88 21.44 13.34
CA ILE A 199 0.48 22.53 12.43
C ILE A 199 1.64 23.52 12.34
N ILE A 200 2.11 23.79 11.14
CA ILE A 200 3.22 24.72 10.90
C ILE A 200 2.81 25.74 9.84
N ASP A 201 2.96 27.02 10.17
CA ASP A 201 2.84 28.12 9.22
C ASP A 201 4.24 28.49 8.68
N PRO A 202 4.57 28.19 7.40
CA PRO A 202 5.87 28.53 6.82
C PRO A 202 6.20 30.02 6.82
N GLU A 203 5.21 30.91 6.87
CA GLU A 203 5.47 32.35 6.94
C GLU A 203 5.92 32.81 8.33
N GLN A 204 5.52 32.08 9.38
CA GLN A 204 5.79 32.42 10.78
C GLN A 204 6.84 31.51 11.44
N SER A 205 7.23 30.42 10.79
CA SER A 205 8.17 29.46 11.34
C SER A 205 9.60 30.01 11.40
N TYR A 206 10.27 29.81 12.54
CA TYR A 206 11.70 30.11 12.68
C TYR A 206 12.57 29.23 11.78
N LYS A 207 12.08 28.03 11.41
CA LYS A 207 12.80 27.10 10.53
C LYS A 207 12.86 27.58 9.08
N THR A 208 12.02 28.53 8.67
CA THR A 208 11.99 29.06 7.30
C THR A 208 13.33 29.63 6.87
N ASN A 209 14.01 30.37 7.74
CA ASN A 209 15.35 30.89 7.42
C ASN A 209 16.41 29.78 7.38
N LEU A 210 16.34 28.83 8.31
CA LEU A 210 17.28 27.69 8.37
C LEU A 210 17.18 26.83 7.11
N TYR A 211 15.95 26.48 6.71
CA TYR A 211 15.71 25.73 5.49
C TYR A 211 16.11 26.51 4.24
N ALA A 212 15.91 27.83 4.21
CA ALA A 212 16.35 28.66 3.08
C ALA A 212 17.89 28.67 2.94
N GLU A 213 18.62 28.74 4.04
CA GLU A 213 20.08 28.66 4.04
C GLU A 213 20.58 27.28 3.59
N ASN A 214 19.95 26.20 4.05
CA ASN A 214 20.28 24.84 3.60
C ASN A 214 19.96 24.64 2.12
N PHE A 215 18.78 25.08 1.67
CA PHE A 215 18.41 25.04 0.25
C PHE A 215 19.39 25.85 -0.62
N PHE A 216 19.84 27.01 -0.14
CA PHE A 216 20.86 27.78 -0.85
C PHE A 216 22.17 26.99 -1.01
N LYS A 217 22.66 26.32 0.04
CA LYS A 217 23.86 25.46 -0.06
C LYS A 217 23.69 24.33 -1.09
N ILE A 218 22.50 23.74 -1.18
CA ILE A 218 22.17 22.70 -2.17
C ILE A 218 22.21 23.26 -3.60
N ARG A 219 21.86 24.54 -3.78
CA ARG A 219 21.60 25.16 -5.10
C ARG A 219 22.60 26.23 -5.55
N GLU A 220 23.55 26.64 -4.71
CA GLU A 220 24.47 27.76 -5.02
C GLU A 220 25.27 27.51 -6.30
N ARG A 221 25.73 26.27 -6.53
CA ARG A 221 26.45 25.88 -7.76
C ARG A 221 25.56 25.72 -8.98
N LYS A 222 24.24 25.78 -8.80
CA LYS A 222 23.22 25.73 -9.86
C LYS A 222 22.61 27.12 -10.12
N GLY A 223 23.29 28.19 -9.69
CA GLY A 223 22.89 29.58 -9.93
C GLY A 223 21.84 30.13 -8.95
N GLY A 224 21.56 29.44 -7.84
CA GLY A 224 20.60 29.89 -6.85
C GLY A 224 21.10 31.10 -6.05
N ALA A 225 20.23 32.08 -5.80
CA ALA A 225 20.50 33.21 -4.90
C ALA A 225 19.81 33.02 -3.54
N LEU A 226 20.44 33.46 -2.44
CA LEU A 226 19.87 33.33 -1.09
C LEU A 226 18.53 34.07 -0.94
N SER A 227 18.37 35.21 -1.61
CA SER A 227 17.10 35.95 -1.64
C SER A 227 15.96 35.13 -2.25
N GLU A 228 16.25 34.39 -3.31
CA GLU A 228 15.30 33.49 -3.95
C GLU A 228 14.99 32.27 -3.06
N ALA A 229 16.01 31.68 -2.43
CA ALA A 229 15.82 30.59 -1.47
C ALA A 229 14.87 30.99 -0.34
N LYS A 230 15.04 32.20 0.24
CA LYS A 230 14.15 32.74 1.27
C LYS A 230 12.72 32.93 0.77
N ARG A 231 12.53 33.33 -0.48
CA ARG A 231 11.21 33.49 -1.09
C ARG A 231 10.54 32.14 -1.32
N LEU A 232 11.26 31.16 -1.85
CA LEU A 232 10.76 29.82 -2.09
C LEU A 232 10.40 29.11 -0.80
N MET A 233 11.17 29.30 0.27
CA MET A 233 10.94 28.60 1.54
C MET A 233 9.64 28.98 2.26
N LYS A 234 9.02 30.10 1.87
CA LYS A 234 7.67 30.45 2.33
C LYS A 234 6.57 29.64 1.64
N LYS A 235 6.86 29.03 0.48
CA LYS A 235 5.90 28.18 -0.22
C LYS A 235 5.81 26.82 0.47
N HIS A 236 4.59 26.37 0.77
CA HIS A 236 4.36 25.14 1.53
C HIS A 236 5.07 23.92 0.94
N ILE A 237 5.07 23.78 -0.39
CA ILE A 237 5.72 22.62 -1.05
C ILE A 237 7.24 22.61 -0.90
N TYR A 238 7.91 23.77 -0.97
CA TYR A 238 9.36 23.87 -0.74
C TYR A 238 9.69 23.71 0.73
N PHE A 239 8.89 24.31 1.62
CA PHE A 239 9.03 24.13 3.07
C PHE A 239 8.92 22.66 3.44
N GLY A 240 7.86 21.98 3.01
CA GLY A 240 7.68 20.56 3.26
C GLY A 240 8.76 19.68 2.63
N SER A 241 9.24 20.02 1.43
CA SER A 241 10.34 19.27 0.81
C SER A 241 11.64 19.43 1.62
N MET A 242 11.91 20.60 2.18
CA MET A 242 13.06 20.80 3.09
C MET A 242 12.86 20.16 4.46
N MET A 243 11.63 19.99 4.95
CA MET A 243 11.38 19.19 6.15
C MET A 243 11.84 17.75 5.94
N VAL A 244 11.57 17.17 4.76
CA VAL A 244 12.03 15.82 4.41
C VAL A 244 13.55 15.78 4.28
N GLU A 245 14.14 16.70 3.51
CA GLU A 245 15.60 16.76 3.30
C GLU A 245 16.39 16.92 4.61
N THR A 246 15.85 17.67 5.57
CA THR A 246 16.52 17.93 6.86
C THR A 246 16.19 16.90 7.94
N GLY A 247 15.38 15.88 7.64
CA GLY A 247 14.96 14.84 8.59
C GLY A 247 13.92 15.30 9.63
N ASP A 248 13.29 16.45 9.42
CA ASP A 248 12.19 16.94 10.26
C ASP A 248 10.85 16.26 9.94
N ALA A 249 10.79 15.53 8.82
CA ALA A 249 9.72 14.63 8.41
C ALA A 249 10.28 13.47 7.58
N ASP A 250 9.52 12.37 7.49
CA ASP A 250 9.95 11.17 6.75
C ASP A 250 9.47 11.17 5.29
N THR A 251 8.34 11.84 5.01
CA THR A 251 7.77 11.88 3.66
C THR A 251 6.82 13.06 3.47
N LEU A 252 6.51 13.36 2.21
CA LEU A 252 5.65 14.45 1.78
C LEU A 252 4.57 13.95 0.81
N ILE A 253 3.32 14.39 1.01
CA ILE A 253 2.20 14.09 0.11
C ILE A 253 1.54 15.40 -0.32
N SER A 254 1.48 15.66 -1.63
CA SER A 254 0.89 16.85 -2.24
C SER A 254 0.36 16.54 -3.64
N GLY A 255 -0.43 17.45 -4.22
CA GLY A 255 -0.94 17.33 -5.59
C GLY A 255 -2.46 17.51 -5.70
N LEU A 256 -3.14 17.88 -4.61
CA LEU A 256 -4.56 18.19 -4.64
C LEU A 256 -4.85 19.53 -5.33
N THR A 257 -4.00 20.54 -5.11
CA THR A 257 -4.21 21.91 -5.61
C THR A 257 -3.08 22.38 -6.54
N ALA A 258 -2.01 21.59 -6.68
CA ALA A 258 -0.88 21.89 -7.56
C ALA A 258 -0.84 20.96 -8.79
N SER A 259 -0.34 21.49 -9.90
CA SER A 259 -0.03 20.67 -11.08
C SER A 259 1.17 19.77 -10.81
N TYR A 260 1.23 18.63 -11.50
CA TYR A 260 2.29 17.64 -11.33
C TYR A 260 3.72 18.23 -11.41
N PRO A 261 4.07 19.10 -12.40
CA PRO A 261 5.39 19.72 -12.45
C PRO A 261 5.70 20.63 -11.25
N ASN A 262 4.69 21.28 -10.69
CA ASN A 262 4.83 22.18 -9.55
C ASN A 262 4.96 21.41 -8.21
N THR A 263 4.56 20.15 -8.18
CA THR A 263 4.75 19.26 -7.02
C THR A 263 6.09 18.53 -7.08
N ILE A 264 6.47 18.00 -8.25
CA ILE A 264 7.68 17.18 -8.38
C ILE A 264 8.97 18.01 -8.40
N ARG A 265 8.96 19.20 -9.01
CA ARG A 265 10.16 20.04 -9.11
C ARG A 265 10.72 20.44 -7.75
N PRO A 266 9.94 20.95 -6.79
CA PRO A 266 10.46 21.28 -5.46
C PRO A 266 11.06 20.06 -4.74
N ALA A 267 10.43 18.89 -4.86
CA ALA A 267 10.96 17.65 -4.28
C ALA A 267 12.32 17.30 -4.88
N LEU A 268 12.47 17.37 -6.20
CA LEU A 268 13.76 17.13 -6.89
C LEU A 268 14.81 18.21 -6.60
N GLU A 269 14.41 19.45 -6.39
CA GLU A 269 15.33 20.54 -6.08
C GLU A 269 15.85 20.50 -4.64
N CYS A 270 15.03 20.01 -3.70
CA CYS A 270 15.37 19.90 -2.28
C CYS A 270 15.99 18.53 -1.93
N VAL A 271 15.29 17.44 -2.22
CA VAL A 271 15.65 16.06 -1.82
C VAL A 271 16.49 15.36 -2.88
N GLY A 272 16.21 15.63 -4.16
CA GLY A 272 16.91 14.99 -5.27
C GLY A 272 16.45 13.58 -5.59
N VAL A 273 17.35 12.79 -6.16
CA VAL A 273 17.14 11.39 -6.54
C VAL A 273 18.02 10.49 -5.68
N LYS A 274 17.65 9.22 -5.56
CA LYS A 274 18.44 8.23 -4.84
C LYS A 274 19.82 8.06 -5.49
N ASP A 275 20.87 7.89 -4.69
CA ASP A 275 22.22 7.60 -5.19
C ASP A 275 22.21 6.40 -6.14
N GLY A 276 22.86 6.56 -7.29
CA GLY A 276 22.93 5.54 -8.34
C GLY A 276 21.73 5.50 -9.28
N ILE A 277 20.75 6.41 -9.14
CA ILE A 277 19.61 6.56 -10.06
C ILE A 277 19.64 7.97 -10.63
N GLU A 278 19.47 8.13 -11.94
CA GLU A 278 19.47 9.43 -12.61
C GLU A 278 18.07 10.05 -12.69
N VAL A 279 17.03 9.22 -12.81
CA VAL A 279 15.65 9.67 -13.03
C VAL A 279 14.64 9.11 -12.05
N VAL A 280 13.61 9.90 -11.75
CA VAL A 280 12.41 9.42 -11.05
C VAL A 280 11.38 8.94 -12.07
N SER A 281 10.51 8.02 -11.66
CA SER A 281 9.50 7.40 -12.52
C SER A 281 8.15 7.32 -11.83
N GLY A 282 7.06 7.40 -12.59
CA GLY A 282 5.72 7.12 -12.08
C GLY A 282 5.35 5.65 -12.24
N LEU A 283 4.88 5.03 -11.17
CA LEU A 283 4.38 3.67 -11.17
C LEU A 283 2.86 3.67 -10.96
N TYR A 284 2.12 3.04 -11.87
CA TYR A 284 0.67 2.85 -11.73
C TYR A 284 0.36 1.42 -11.34
N ILE A 285 -0.47 1.26 -10.33
CA ILE A 285 -1.03 -0.04 -9.93
C ILE A 285 -2.39 -0.18 -10.60
N VAL A 286 -2.50 -1.10 -11.54
CA VAL A 286 -3.73 -1.39 -12.27
C VAL A 286 -4.25 -2.74 -11.85
N VAL A 287 -5.47 -2.76 -11.35
CA VAL A 287 -6.16 -4.00 -10.99
C VAL A 287 -7.14 -4.33 -12.09
N ALA A 288 -6.85 -5.40 -12.83
CA ALA A 288 -7.68 -5.88 -13.93
C ALA A 288 -8.08 -7.33 -13.67
N LYS A 289 -9.40 -7.58 -13.62
CA LYS A 289 -9.98 -8.87 -13.23
C LYS A 289 -9.50 -9.28 -11.82
N GLN A 290 -8.59 -10.25 -11.75
CA GLN A 290 -8.05 -10.82 -10.51
C GLN A 290 -6.54 -10.59 -10.36
N ASP A 291 -5.91 -9.90 -11.32
CA ASP A 291 -4.47 -9.67 -11.36
C ASP A 291 -4.13 -8.20 -11.09
N VAL A 292 -2.94 -7.98 -10.53
CA VAL A 292 -2.37 -6.65 -10.33
C VAL A 292 -1.19 -6.48 -11.26
N TYR A 293 -1.28 -5.43 -12.06
CA TYR A 293 -0.25 -5.01 -12.99
C TYR A 293 0.38 -3.72 -12.49
N PHE A 294 1.69 -3.62 -12.68
CA PHE A 294 2.47 -2.44 -12.37
C PHE A 294 3.02 -1.88 -13.67
N PHE A 295 2.67 -0.63 -13.97
CA PHE A 295 3.08 0.05 -15.20
C PHE A 295 4.05 1.18 -14.86
N ALA A 296 5.25 1.12 -15.43
CA ALA A 296 6.30 2.13 -15.27
C ALA A 296 7.04 2.34 -16.61
N ASP A 297 7.45 3.55 -16.99
CA ASP A 297 7.02 4.86 -16.49
C ASP A 297 5.86 5.40 -17.33
N VAL A 298 4.81 5.87 -16.67
CA VAL A 298 3.59 6.36 -17.34
C VAL A 298 3.33 7.86 -17.11
N THR A 299 4.24 8.59 -16.43
CA THR A 299 3.98 10.01 -16.11
C THR A 299 5.16 10.96 -16.20
N VAL A 300 6.41 10.52 -16.05
CA VAL A 300 7.55 11.45 -15.90
C VAL A 300 8.39 11.53 -17.18
N ASN A 301 8.93 10.41 -17.63
CA ASN A 301 9.92 10.34 -18.70
C ASN A 301 9.23 10.09 -20.04
N VAL A 302 9.24 11.10 -20.92
CA VAL A 302 8.52 11.07 -22.21
C VAL A 302 9.15 10.09 -23.20
N ASN A 303 10.48 10.08 -23.29
CA ASN A 303 11.23 9.18 -24.16
C ASN A 303 12.53 8.76 -23.45
N PRO A 304 12.47 7.80 -22.51
CA PRO A 304 13.63 7.41 -21.73
C PRO A 304 14.71 6.76 -22.63
N THR A 305 15.98 6.99 -22.30
CA THR A 305 17.14 6.28 -22.87
C THR A 305 17.19 4.83 -22.36
N ALA A 306 18.11 4.01 -22.90
CA ALA A 306 18.32 2.65 -22.39
C ALA A 306 18.71 2.66 -20.90
N ASP A 307 19.65 3.52 -20.49
CA ASP A 307 20.06 3.65 -19.09
C ASP A 307 18.91 4.13 -18.18
N GLN A 308 18.09 5.07 -18.65
CA GLN A 308 16.91 5.50 -17.91
C GLN A 308 15.86 4.39 -17.80
N LEU A 309 15.72 3.52 -18.82
CA LEU A 309 14.86 2.33 -18.73
C LEU A 309 15.39 1.33 -17.70
N VAL A 310 16.71 1.21 -17.53
CA VAL A 310 17.32 0.43 -16.43
C VAL A 310 16.86 1.00 -15.10
N ASP A 311 17.09 2.30 -14.86
CA ASP A 311 16.70 3.01 -13.63
C ASP A 311 15.22 2.83 -13.29
N ILE A 312 14.35 3.08 -14.27
CA ILE A 312 12.89 2.94 -14.14
C ILE A 312 12.53 1.50 -13.75
N THR A 313 13.13 0.51 -14.42
CA THR A 313 12.80 -0.90 -14.21
C THR A 313 13.26 -1.39 -12.85
N LEU A 314 14.48 -1.03 -12.44
CA LEU A 314 15.02 -1.44 -11.14
C LEU A 314 14.24 -0.79 -9.99
N SER A 315 13.92 0.51 -10.11
CA SER A 315 13.09 1.23 -9.14
C SER A 315 11.69 0.64 -9.04
N ALA A 316 11.08 0.32 -10.18
CA ALA A 316 9.77 -0.34 -10.22
C ALA A 316 9.82 -1.75 -9.59
N ALA A 317 10.84 -2.54 -9.92
CA ALA A 317 11.01 -3.90 -9.38
C ALA A 317 11.15 -3.90 -7.86
N ASP A 318 12.00 -3.01 -7.32
CA ASP A 318 12.20 -2.87 -5.87
C ASP A 318 10.91 -2.36 -5.20
N THR A 319 10.18 -1.44 -5.84
CA THR A 319 8.88 -0.96 -5.37
C THR A 319 7.84 -2.10 -5.35
N VAL A 320 7.78 -2.94 -6.39
CA VAL A 320 6.91 -4.12 -6.44
C VAL A 320 7.26 -5.13 -5.33
N LYS A 321 8.56 -5.39 -5.11
CA LYS A 321 9.02 -6.22 -3.98
C LYS A 321 8.58 -5.65 -2.63
N SER A 322 8.53 -4.32 -2.48
CA SER A 322 8.05 -3.66 -1.25
C SER A 322 6.57 -3.94 -0.95
N PHE A 323 5.77 -4.29 -1.96
CA PHE A 323 4.39 -4.76 -1.81
C PHE A 323 4.28 -6.27 -1.47
N ASP A 324 5.39 -6.96 -1.18
CA ASP A 324 5.49 -8.43 -1.04
C ASP A 324 5.09 -9.21 -2.29
N ILE A 325 5.24 -8.59 -3.47
CA ILE A 325 4.95 -9.20 -4.77
C ILE A 325 6.27 -9.50 -5.47
N GLU A 326 6.41 -10.72 -5.99
CA GLU A 326 7.59 -11.08 -6.79
C GLU A 326 7.46 -10.42 -8.18
N PRO A 327 8.38 -9.52 -8.58
CA PRO A 327 8.28 -8.85 -9.85
C PRO A 327 8.57 -9.82 -11.00
N LYS A 328 7.61 -9.93 -11.92
CA LYS A 328 7.78 -10.56 -13.23
C LYS A 328 7.69 -9.47 -14.28
N ILE A 329 8.80 -9.17 -14.93
CA ILE A 329 8.98 -7.95 -15.69
C ILE A 329 8.99 -8.28 -17.18
N ALA A 330 8.09 -7.64 -17.92
CA ALA A 330 8.08 -7.66 -19.38
C ALA A 330 8.48 -6.27 -19.89
N MET A 331 9.58 -6.19 -20.64
CA MET A 331 10.03 -4.94 -21.26
C MET A 331 9.33 -4.78 -22.61
N LEU A 332 8.38 -3.84 -22.65
CA LEU A 332 7.46 -3.72 -23.78
C LEU A 332 8.07 -2.97 -24.97
N SER A 333 7.76 -3.44 -26.17
CA SER A 333 8.04 -2.80 -27.46
C SER A 333 6.98 -3.19 -28.49
N PHE A 334 7.03 -2.63 -29.69
CA PHE A 334 6.25 -3.10 -30.83
C PHE A 334 6.91 -4.30 -31.54
N SER A 335 8.14 -4.66 -31.17
CA SER A 335 8.85 -5.84 -31.66
C SER A 335 8.85 -6.97 -30.64
N ASN A 336 8.93 -8.21 -31.13
CA ASN A 336 9.14 -9.43 -30.37
C ASN A 336 10.52 -9.99 -30.68
N PHE A 337 11.46 -9.86 -29.74
CA PHE A 337 12.79 -10.49 -29.80
C PHE A 337 13.51 -10.32 -31.15
N GLY A 338 13.53 -9.09 -31.68
CA GLY A 338 14.20 -8.72 -32.92
C GLY A 338 13.36 -8.90 -34.18
N SER A 339 12.06 -9.21 -34.06
CA SER A 339 11.16 -9.37 -35.22
C SER A 339 11.07 -8.13 -36.12
N ALA A 340 11.29 -6.94 -35.55
CA ALA A 340 11.21 -5.65 -36.21
C ALA A 340 12.34 -4.72 -35.68
N PRO A 341 13.54 -4.78 -36.28
CA PRO A 341 14.67 -3.97 -35.83
C PRO A 341 14.42 -2.49 -36.11
N ASN A 342 14.48 -1.68 -35.06
CA ASN A 342 14.27 -0.24 -35.07
C ASN A 342 15.02 0.39 -33.87
N PRO A 343 15.46 1.65 -33.93
CA PRO A 343 16.08 2.31 -32.77
C PRO A 343 15.31 2.15 -31.45
N ASP A 344 13.98 2.23 -31.48
CA ASP A 344 13.16 2.09 -30.27
C ASP A 344 13.12 0.65 -29.73
N SER A 345 13.10 -0.37 -30.59
CA SER A 345 13.15 -1.78 -30.15
C SER A 345 14.56 -2.18 -29.69
N ILE A 346 15.59 -1.68 -30.36
CA ILE A 346 17.00 -1.87 -29.97
C ILE A 346 17.26 -1.26 -28.58
N LYS A 347 16.75 -0.05 -28.32
CA LYS A 347 16.86 0.61 -27.01
C LYS A 347 16.30 -0.23 -25.87
N VAL A 348 15.14 -0.86 -26.07
CA VAL A 348 14.52 -1.73 -25.04
C VAL A 348 15.35 -2.99 -24.84
N ARG A 349 15.85 -3.59 -25.93
CA ARG A 349 16.74 -4.76 -25.88
C ARG A 349 18.03 -4.48 -25.12
N GLU A 350 18.67 -3.35 -25.41
CA GLU A 350 19.87 -2.89 -24.70
C GLU A 350 19.60 -2.75 -23.19
N ALA A 351 18.47 -2.14 -22.81
CA ALA A 351 18.08 -2.04 -21.41
C ALA A 351 17.91 -3.42 -20.75
N VAL A 352 17.27 -4.39 -21.43
CA VAL A 352 17.12 -5.77 -20.91
C VAL A 352 18.48 -6.43 -20.65
N GLU A 353 19.44 -6.28 -21.58
CA GLU A 353 20.79 -6.84 -21.44
C GLU A 353 21.52 -6.22 -20.24
N LEU A 354 21.45 -4.90 -20.09
CA LEU A 354 22.03 -4.18 -18.95
C LEU A 354 21.42 -4.64 -17.62
N ILE A 355 20.09 -4.73 -17.54
CA ILE A 355 19.40 -5.16 -16.32
C ILE A 355 19.77 -6.61 -15.96
N LYS A 356 19.82 -7.52 -16.93
CA LYS A 356 20.19 -8.93 -16.68
C LYS A 356 21.63 -9.06 -16.14
N ASN A 357 22.53 -8.17 -16.56
CA ASN A 357 23.90 -8.14 -16.05
C ASN A 357 23.99 -7.56 -14.63
N GLU A 358 23.26 -6.48 -14.34
CA GLU A 358 23.30 -5.79 -13.04
C GLU A 358 22.51 -6.52 -11.95
N ARG A 359 21.34 -7.07 -12.30
CA ARG A 359 20.37 -7.68 -11.39
C ARG A 359 19.91 -9.05 -11.90
N PRO A 360 20.82 -10.06 -11.92
CA PRO A 360 20.50 -11.41 -12.38
C PRO A 360 19.46 -12.14 -11.52
N ASP A 361 19.10 -11.58 -10.35
CA ASP A 361 18.01 -12.09 -9.50
C ASP A 361 16.61 -11.79 -10.05
N LEU A 362 16.48 -10.83 -10.98
CA LEU A 362 15.17 -10.39 -11.48
C LEU A 362 14.67 -11.30 -12.62
N MET A 363 13.40 -11.70 -12.53
CA MET A 363 12.69 -12.36 -13.63
C MET A 363 12.25 -11.31 -14.64
N ILE A 364 13.10 -11.06 -15.64
CA ILE A 364 12.88 -10.05 -16.67
C ILE A 364 13.13 -10.61 -18.07
N ASP A 365 12.27 -10.23 -19.02
CA ASP A 365 12.52 -10.50 -20.43
C ASP A 365 11.96 -9.40 -21.35
N GLY A 366 12.36 -9.46 -22.63
CA GLY A 366 11.97 -8.52 -23.67
C GLY A 366 13.11 -8.29 -24.68
N GLU A 367 12.93 -7.43 -25.67
CA GLU A 367 11.75 -6.62 -25.95
C GLU A 367 10.57 -7.43 -26.51
N MET A 368 9.34 -7.11 -26.09
CA MET A 368 8.14 -7.85 -26.52
C MET A 368 6.88 -6.99 -26.62
N GLN A 369 5.94 -7.41 -27.47
CA GLN A 369 4.59 -6.87 -27.58
C GLN A 369 3.74 -7.34 -26.40
N ALA A 370 2.75 -6.51 -26.00
CA ALA A 370 1.91 -6.77 -24.84
C ALA A 370 1.00 -8.01 -24.98
N ASP A 371 0.77 -8.50 -26.19
CA ASP A 371 -0.02 -9.70 -26.50
C ASP A 371 0.82 -10.99 -26.56
N THR A 372 2.13 -10.89 -26.36
CA THR A 372 3.05 -12.03 -26.34
C THR A 372 2.83 -12.82 -25.05
N GLY A 373 2.38 -14.07 -25.18
CA GLY A 373 2.02 -14.95 -24.07
C GLY A 373 2.63 -16.34 -24.15
#